data_AF-A0A7S1WW87-F1
#
_entry.id   AF-A0A7S1WW87-F1
#
_cell.length_a   1.000
_cell.length_b   1.000
_cell.length_c   1.000
_cell.angle_alpha   90.00
_cell.angle_beta   90.00
_cell.angle_gamma   90.00
#
_symmetry.space_group_name_H-M   'P 1'
#
loop_
_entity.id
_entity.type
_entity.pdbx_description
1 polymer ?
#
loop_
_entity_poly.entity_id
_entity_poly.type
_entity_poly.pdbx_seq_one_letter_code
_entity_poly.pdbx_strand_id
1 'polypeptide(L)'
;AMSSRSPAAPVGALATMPPAMPTSVPDWLSDLLPQAGSMMVSDAPTPRPQAATPMEIPLHLLPLLTANHNEAIQRISAASGAEIALRQDMQHYGYGLAFITGSAQSSALAKEMLMHQVGLTVGSV
;
A
#
# COMPACT_ATOMS: atom_id res chain seq x y z
N ALA A 1 -34.05 16.79 63.99
CA ALA A 1 -33.96 18.26 64.08
C ALA A 1 -32.50 18.63 64.33
N MET A 2 -32.07 19.82 63.87
CA MET A 2 -30.70 20.36 63.76
C MET A 2 -30.11 20.17 62.35
N SER A 3 -29.59 21.15 61.62
CA SER A 3 -29.75 22.62 61.56
C SER A 3 -29.09 23.02 60.23
N SER A 4 -29.77 23.86 59.44
CA SER A 4 -29.21 24.50 58.24
C SER A 4 -27.99 25.37 58.57
N ARG A 5 -27.04 25.45 57.62
CA ARG A 5 -26.22 26.65 57.30
C ARG A 5 -25.39 26.39 56.03
N SER A 6 -25.82 26.96 54.90
CA SER A 6 -24.89 27.48 53.88
C SER A 6 -24.46 28.89 54.32
N PRO A 7 -23.25 29.35 53.97
CA PRO A 7 -23.16 30.24 52.79
C PRO A 7 -21.80 30.29 52.04
N ALA A 8 -21.89 30.88 50.85
CA ALA A 8 -20.93 31.75 50.16
C ALA A 8 -19.67 31.16 49.47
N ALA A 9 -19.67 31.26 48.14
CA ALA A 9 -18.47 31.50 47.33
C ALA A 9 -18.01 32.96 47.47
N PRO A 10 -16.72 33.26 47.30
CA PRO A 10 -16.34 34.10 46.15
C PRO A 10 -14.99 33.75 45.48
N VAL A 11 -15.02 33.81 44.14
CA VAL A 11 -14.07 34.48 43.20
C VAL A 11 -12.55 34.34 43.42
N GLY A 12 -11.83 33.91 42.38
CA GLY A 12 -10.44 34.35 42.17
C GLY A 12 -9.55 33.38 41.41
N ALA A 13 -9.11 33.79 40.22
CA ALA A 13 -8.21 33.11 39.31
C ALA A 13 -6.87 32.65 39.92
N LEU A 14 -6.30 31.56 39.38
CA LEU A 14 -4.99 31.59 38.71
C LEU A 14 -4.73 30.22 38.05
N ALA A 15 -4.30 30.27 36.79
CA ALA A 15 -3.84 29.13 36.03
C ALA A 15 -2.67 28.43 36.74
N THR A 16 -2.72 27.10 36.83
CA THR A 16 -1.54 26.29 37.06
C THR A 16 -1.67 25.07 36.18
N MET A 17 -1.09 25.17 34.98
CA MET A 17 -0.85 24.03 34.10
C MET A 17 -0.05 22.97 34.88
N PRO A 18 -0.47 21.70 34.90
CA PRO A 18 0.38 20.63 35.40
C PRO A 18 1.61 20.45 34.48
N PRO A 19 2.74 19.97 35.03
CA PRO A 19 4.06 20.01 34.42
C PRO A 19 4.15 19.21 33.12
N ALA A 20 4.93 19.75 32.16
CA ALA A 20 5.32 19.06 30.94
C ALA A 20 5.89 17.68 31.28
N MET A 21 5.22 16.63 30.82
CA MET A 21 5.72 15.26 30.90
C MET A 21 7.05 15.21 30.13
N PRO A 22 8.11 14.58 30.67
CA PRO A 22 9.26 14.24 29.85
C PRO A 22 8.76 13.23 28.81
N THR A 23 8.67 13.63 27.55
CA THR A 23 8.54 12.72 26.41
C THR A 23 9.88 12.00 26.24
N SER A 24 10.23 11.19 27.23
CA SER A 24 11.35 10.26 27.17
C SER A 24 10.91 9.18 26.22
N VAL A 25 11.33 9.32 24.98
CA VAL A 25 11.17 8.31 23.95
C VAL A 25 11.74 7.00 24.52
N PRO A 26 10.97 5.90 24.53
CA PRO A 26 11.45 4.64 25.03
C PRO A 26 12.72 4.20 24.29
N ASP A 27 13.64 3.54 25.00
CA ASP A 27 14.92 3.08 24.45
C ASP A 27 14.77 2.20 23.20
N TRP A 28 13.67 1.44 23.12
CA TRP A 28 13.32 0.64 21.94
C TRP A 28 13.01 1.48 20.68
N LEU A 29 12.52 2.71 20.83
CA LEU A 29 12.18 3.58 19.70
C LEU A 29 13.41 4.35 19.21
N SER A 30 14.40 4.57 20.08
CA SER A 30 15.66 5.24 19.73
C SER A 30 16.46 4.51 18.65
N ASP A 31 16.33 3.18 18.57
CA ASP A 31 16.99 2.34 17.56
C ASP A 31 16.37 2.51 16.16
N LEU A 32 15.10 2.93 16.08
CA LEU A 32 14.35 3.11 14.83
C LEU A 32 14.48 4.51 14.23
N LEU A 33 15.06 5.48 14.96
CA LEU A 33 15.32 6.81 14.43
C LEU A 33 16.70 6.83 13.78
N PRO A 34 16.80 6.98 12.43
CA PRO A 34 18.09 7.15 11.79
C PRO A 34 18.73 8.43 12.35
N GLN A 35 19.89 8.29 13.00
CA GLN A 35 20.67 9.40 13.53
C GLN A 35 20.90 10.43 12.42
N ALA A 36 20.15 11.53 12.48
CA ALA A 36 20.31 12.68 11.61
C ALA A 36 21.61 13.40 11.99
N GLY A 37 22.73 12.81 11.61
CA GLY A 37 24.03 13.28 12.10
C GLY A 37 25.19 12.45 11.59
N SER A 38 25.51 12.65 10.32
CA SER A 38 26.86 12.55 9.73
C SER A 38 27.12 11.38 8.77
N MET A 39 27.57 11.82 7.59
CA MET A 39 28.45 11.16 6.62
C MET A 39 27.78 10.37 5.49
N MET A 40 27.65 11.07 4.35
CA MET A 40 27.93 10.61 2.99
C MET A 40 27.92 9.09 2.82
N VAL A 41 26.72 8.50 2.72
CA VAL A 41 26.55 7.25 2.01
C VAL A 41 25.99 7.66 0.66
N SER A 42 26.78 7.40 -0.38
CA SER A 42 26.33 7.50 -1.76
C SER A 42 24.92 6.93 -1.88
N ASP A 43 24.07 7.72 -2.53
CA ASP A 43 22.72 7.38 -2.97
C ASP A 43 22.80 6.12 -3.86
N ALA A 44 22.89 4.95 -3.23
CA ALA A 44 22.49 3.72 -3.86
C ALA A 44 20.97 3.78 -3.85
N PRO A 45 20.30 3.84 -5.01
CA PRO A 45 18.85 3.85 -5.03
C PRO A 45 18.43 2.51 -4.44
N THR A 46 18.00 2.51 -3.18
CA THR A 46 17.18 1.45 -2.64
C THR A 46 16.04 1.34 -3.65
N PRO A 47 15.90 0.21 -4.38
CA PRO A 47 14.85 0.09 -5.37
C PRO A 47 13.55 0.19 -4.57
N ARG A 48 12.94 1.38 -4.56
CA ARG A 48 11.55 1.51 -4.15
C ARG A 48 10.83 0.46 -5.00
N PRO A 49 10.04 -0.44 -4.40
CA PRO A 49 9.22 -1.34 -5.19
C PRO A 49 8.46 -0.44 -6.17
N GLN A 50 8.82 -0.55 -7.44
CA GLN A 50 8.14 0.17 -8.50
C GLN A 50 6.67 -0.14 -8.31
N ALA A 51 5.83 0.90 -8.25
CA ALA A 51 4.45 0.78 -7.83
C ALA A 51 3.72 -0.27 -8.70
N ALA A 52 3.69 -1.50 -8.20
CA ALA A 52 3.05 -2.60 -8.89
C ALA A 52 1.56 -2.33 -8.79
N THR A 53 0.88 -2.29 -9.94
CA THR A 53 -0.57 -2.14 -9.97
C THR A 53 -1.16 -3.54 -9.86
N PRO A 54 -1.78 -3.91 -8.71
CA PRO A 54 -2.42 -5.21 -8.59
C PRO A 54 -3.71 -5.22 -9.42
N MET A 55 -3.94 -6.33 -10.12
CA MET A 55 -5.16 -6.57 -10.87
C MET A 55 -5.71 -7.96 -10.54
N GLU A 56 -7.00 -8.02 -10.24
CA GLU A 56 -7.70 -9.26 -9.96
C GLU A 56 -8.09 -9.95 -11.28
N ILE A 57 -7.83 -11.26 -11.36
CA ILE A 57 -8.17 -12.08 -12.53
C ILE A 57 -9.02 -13.27 -12.06
N PRO A 58 -10.25 -13.41 -12.56
CA PRO A 58 -11.09 -14.57 -12.25
C PRO A 58 -10.39 -15.90 -12.54
N LEU A 59 -10.56 -16.89 -11.65
CA LEU A 59 -9.86 -18.18 -11.71
C LEU A 59 -10.10 -18.95 -13.03
N HIS A 60 -11.28 -18.83 -13.62
CA HIS A 60 -11.61 -19.48 -14.89
C HIS A 60 -10.88 -18.87 -16.11
N LEU A 61 -10.34 -17.65 -15.99
CA LEU A 61 -9.60 -16.97 -17.05
C LEU A 61 -8.09 -17.16 -16.91
N LEU A 62 -7.61 -17.55 -15.73
CA LEU A 62 -6.18 -17.80 -15.50
C LEU A 62 -5.55 -18.77 -16.51
N PRO A 63 -6.18 -19.91 -16.86
CA PRO A 63 -5.62 -20.84 -17.85
C PRO A 63 -5.37 -20.20 -19.22
N LEU A 64 -6.12 -19.16 -19.61
CA LEU A 64 -5.90 -18.45 -20.87
C LEU A 64 -4.60 -17.65 -20.86
N LEU A 65 -4.18 -17.18 -19.68
CA LEU A 65 -2.94 -16.44 -19.49
C LEU A 65 -1.73 -17.35 -19.27
N THR A 66 -1.95 -18.50 -18.61
CA THR A 66 -0.88 -19.45 -18.27
C THR A 66 -0.68 -20.55 -19.30
N ALA A 67 -1.61 -20.73 -20.25
CA ALA A 67 -1.46 -21.62 -21.38
C ALA A 67 -0.17 -21.35 -22.18
N ASN A 68 0.32 -22.39 -22.86
CA ASN A 68 1.49 -22.32 -23.75
C ASN A 68 2.72 -21.70 -23.07
N HIS A 69 3.00 -22.07 -21.81
CA HIS A 69 4.15 -21.54 -21.05
C HIS A 69 4.09 -20.02 -20.83
N ASN A 70 2.91 -19.48 -20.55
CA ASN A 70 2.67 -18.05 -20.35
C ASN A 70 2.98 -17.19 -21.59
N GLU A 71 2.83 -17.73 -22.80
CA GLU A 71 3.09 -17.01 -24.06
C GLU A 71 2.30 -15.68 -24.13
N ALA A 72 1.05 -15.68 -23.66
CA ALA A 72 0.22 -14.47 -23.61
C ALA A 72 0.86 -13.39 -22.73
N ILE A 73 1.30 -13.74 -21.53
CA ILE A 73 1.95 -12.81 -20.59
C ILE A 73 3.26 -12.29 -21.18
N GLN A 74 4.07 -13.15 -21.79
CA GLN A 74 5.33 -12.76 -22.42
C GLN A 74 5.11 -11.77 -23.57
N ARG A 75 4.11 -12.03 -24.44
CA ARG A 75 3.76 -11.11 -25.54
C ARG A 75 3.28 -9.76 -25.03
N ILE A 76 2.40 -9.75 -24.02
CA ILE A 76 1.91 -8.50 -23.42
C ILE A 76 3.06 -7.74 -22.76
N SER A 77 3.94 -8.43 -22.03
CA SER A 77 5.11 -7.82 -21.41
C SER A 77 6.05 -7.22 -22.45
N ALA A 78 6.34 -7.94 -23.54
CA ALA A 78 7.18 -7.46 -24.63
C ALA A 78 6.57 -6.25 -25.37
N ALA A 79 5.25 -6.25 -25.59
CA ALA A 79 4.55 -5.16 -26.28
C ALA A 79 4.38 -3.90 -25.41
N SER A 80 4.12 -4.06 -24.11
CA SER A 80 3.88 -2.96 -23.17
C SER A 80 5.14 -2.40 -22.53
N GLY A 81 6.22 -3.18 -22.50
CA GLY A 81 7.41 -2.89 -21.70
C GLY A 81 7.16 -2.96 -20.19
N ALA A 82 6.04 -3.54 -19.75
CA ALA A 82 5.77 -3.81 -18.34
C ALA A 82 6.12 -5.26 -18.00
N GLU A 83 6.61 -5.48 -16.79
CA GLU A 83 6.76 -6.81 -16.22
C GLU A 83 5.44 -7.24 -15.56
N ILE A 84 5.04 -8.50 -15.79
CA ILE A 84 3.78 -9.03 -15.28
C ILE A 84 4.08 -10.30 -14.49
N ALA A 85 3.79 -10.28 -13.20
CA ALA A 85 3.92 -11.43 -12.31
C ALA A 85 2.54 -11.92 -11.86
N LEU A 86 2.26 -13.21 -12.03
CA LEU A 86 0.99 -13.81 -11.65
C LEU A 86 1.12 -14.57 -10.33
N ARG A 87 0.25 -14.24 -9.38
CA ARG A 87 0.15 -14.87 -8.06
C ARG A 87 -1.15 -15.64 -7.95
N GLN A 88 -1.01 -16.93 -7.65
CA GLN A 88 -2.11 -17.89 -7.61
C GLN A 88 -2.45 -18.36 -6.19
N ASP A 89 -1.84 -17.75 -5.17
CA ASP A 89 -2.12 -18.08 -3.77
C ASP A 89 -3.56 -17.71 -3.36
N MET A 90 -4.21 -16.80 -4.08
CA MET A 90 -5.59 -16.34 -3.84
C MET A 90 -6.67 -17.25 -4.46
N GLN A 91 -6.32 -18.40 -5.03
CA GLN A 91 -7.28 -19.29 -5.72
C GLN A 91 -8.49 -19.69 -4.86
N HIS A 92 -8.31 -19.81 -3.55
CA HIS A 92 -9.39 -20.11 -2.59
C HIS A 92 -10.44 -19.01 -2.46
N TYR A 93 -10.13 -17.78 -2.88
CA TYR A 93 -11.08 -16.67 -3.02
C TYR A 93 -11.70 -16.57 -4.42
N GLY A 94 -11.38 -17.48 -5.33
CA GLY A 94 -11.94 -17.52 -6.69
C GLY A 94 -11.26 -16.60 -7.71
N TYR A 95 -10.13 -15.98 -7.35
CA TYR A 95 -9.35 -15.11 -8.25
C TYR A 95 -7.84 -15.31 -8.04
N GLY A 96 -7.04 -14.90 -9.03
CA GLY A 96 -5.61 -14.68 -8.90
C GLY A 96 -5.27 -13.20 -8.97
N LEU A 97 -4.03 -12.85 -8.61
CA LEU A 97 -3.54 -11.48 -8.69
C LEU A 97 -2.46 -11.39 -9.77
N ALA A 98 -2.61 -10.47 -10.72
CA ALA A 98 -1.53 -10.02 -11.58
C ALA A 98 -0.92 -8.74 -11.02
N PHE A 99 0.39 -8.77 -10.83
CA PHE A 99 1.19 -7.61 -10.47
C PHE A 99 1.84 -7.07 -11.72
N ILE A 100 1.47 -5.85 -12.10
CA ILE A 100 2.01 -5.19 -13.27
C ILE A 100 2.98 -4.11 -12.81
N THR A 101 4.25 -4.27 -13.19
CA THR A 101 5.36 -3.42 -12.79
C THR A 101 5.94 -2.73 -14.02
N GLY A 102 6.14 -1.41 -13.96
CA GLY A 102 6.69 -0.64 -15.07
C GLY A 102 6.40 0.85 -14.94
N SER A 103 6.61 1.60 -16.03
CA SER A 103 6.16 2.99 -16.10
C SER A 103 4.63 3.07 -16.02
N ALA A 104 4.06 4.21 -15.59
CA ALA A 104 2.61 4.39 -15.51
C ALA A 104 1.91 4.16 -16.87
N GLN A 105 2.57 4.53 -17.98
CA GLN A 105 2.06 4.30 -19.33
C GLN A 105 2.14 2.80 -19.70
N SER A 106 3.26 2.14 -19.39
CA SER A 106 3.45 0.71 -19.66
C SER A 106 2.46 -0.15 -18.86
N SER A 107 2.24 0.17 -17.58
CA SER A 107 1.32 -0.59 -16.74
C SER A 107 -0.15 -0.41 -17.16
N ALA A 108 -0.54 0.80 -17.56
CA ALA A 108 -1.87 1.06 -18.12
C ALA A 108 -2.11 0.29 -19.42
N LEU A 109 -1.15 0.30 -20.34
CA LEU A 109 -1.23 -0.44 -21.60
C LEU A 109 -1.25 -1.95 -21.37
N ALA A 110 -0.38 -2.46 -20.51
CA ALA A 110 -0.36 -3.88 -20.13
C ALA A 110 -1.69 -4.33 -19.54
N LYS A 111 -2.29 -3.50 -18.68
CA LYS A 111 -3.62 -3.77 -18.10
C LYS A 111 -4.69 -3.87 -19.19
N GLU A 112 -4.72 -2.92 -20.12
CA GLU A 112 -5.67 -2.93 -21.24
C GLU A 112 -5.52 -4.18 -22.12
N MET A 113 -4.28 -4.50 -22.52
CA MET A 113 -3.99 -5.70 -23.29
C MET A 113 -4.37 -6.98 -22.56
N LEU A 114 -4.11 -7.04 -21.26
CA LEU A 114 -4.43 -8.20 -20.44
C LEU A 114 -5.95 -8.38 -20.33
N MET A 115 -6.70 -7.29 -20.12
CA MET A 115 -8.16 -7.31 -20.14
C MET A 115 -8.72 -7.78 -21.50
N HIS A 116 -8.14 -7.32 -22.61
CA HIS A 116 -8.53 -7.77 -23.95
C HIS A 116 -8.22 -9.26 -24.17
N GLN A 117 -7.05 -9.72 -23.71
CA GLN A 117 -6.63 -11.12 -23.85
C GLN A 117 -7.51 -12.10 -23.09
N VAL A 118 -8.04 -11.70 -21.93
CA VAL A 118 -8.98 -12.53 -21.14
C VAL A 118 -10.45 -12.31 -21.53
N GLY A 119 -10.74 -11.45 -22.50
CA GLY A 119 -12.11 -11.15 -22.93
C GLY A 119 -12.93 -10.35 -21.91
N LEU A 120 -12.28 -9.64 -20.99
CA LEU A 120 -12.94 -8.74 -20.02
C LEU A 120 -13.24 -7.35 -20.61
N THR A 121 -12.91 -7.10 -21.88
CA THR A 121 -13.35 -5.90 -22.58
C THR A 121 -14.86 -5.95 -22.75
N VAL A 122 -15.56 -5.08 -22.02
CA VAL A 122 -16.98 -4.75 -22.19
C VAL A 122 -17.19 -4.17 -23.60
N GLY A 123 -17.38 -5.06 -24.57
CA GLY A 123 -17.61 -4.75 -25.98
C GLY A 123 -18.78 -5.58 -26.48
N SER A 124 -19.94 -4.94 -26.50
CA SER A 124 -21.26 -5.41 -26.89
C SER A 124 -21.27 -6.16 -28.23
N VAL A 125 -22.03 -7.26 -28.27
CA VAL A 125 -22.70 -7.71 -29.51
C VAL A 125 -23.99 -6.93 -29.66
#